data_AF-A0AA90SV61-F1
#
_entry.id   AF-A0AA90SV61-F1
#
_cell.length_a   1.000
_cell.length_b   1.000
_cell.length_c   1.000
_cell.angle_alpha   90.00
_cell.angle_beta   90.00
_cell.angle_gamma   90.00
#
_symmetry.space_group_name_H-M   'P 1'
#
loop_
_entity.id
_entity.type
_entity.pdbx_description
1 polymer ?
#
loop_
_entity_poly.entity_id
_entity_poly.type
_entity_poly.pdbx_seq_one_letter_code
_entity_poly.pdbx_strand_id
1 'polypeptide(L)' 'MTNLGRMDKLVGLLTIAVVWCLLVGRWYYGNANQLPLNKHYRPAKSLFRLGLDRLRRVLKNSCAKK' A
#
# COMPACT_ATOMS: atom_id res chain seq x y z
N MET A 1 -3.62 -10.18 30.20
CA MET A 1 -3.61 -8.75 29.80
C MET A 1 -2.60 -8.56 28.70
N THR A 2 -3.03 -8.08 27.54
CA THR A 2 -2.17 -7.73 26.39
C THR A 2 -1.16 -6.66 26.80
N ASN A 3 0.13 -6.89 26.57
CA ASN A 3 1.19 -5.93 26.89
C ASN A 3 1.06 -4.68 26.01
N LEU A 4 0.55 -3.59 26.58
CA LEU A 4 0.29 -2.31 25.89
C LEU A 4 1.54 -1.74 25.19
N GLY A 5 2.72 -1.83 25.81
CA GLY A 5 3.98 -1.33 25.22
C GLY A 5 4.44 -2.06 23.95
N ARG A 6 3.95 -3.28 23.71
CA ARG A 6 4.18 -3.99 22.44
C ARG A 6 3.20 -3.55 21.36
N MET A 7 1.97 -3.19 21.75
CA MET A 7 0.95 -2.72 20.81
C MET A 7 1.30 -1.35 20.25
N ASP A 8 1.84 -0.44 21.07
CA ASP A 8 2.32 0.87 20.63
C ASP A 8 3.33 0.77 19.48
N LYS A 9 4.37 -0.05 19.66
CA LYS A 9 5.41 -0.28 18.63
C LYS A 9 4.85 -0.91 17.35
N LEU A 10 3.92 -1.85 17.48
CA LEU A 10 3.28 -2.50 16.33
C LEU A 10 2.40 -1.52 15.56
N VAL A 11 1.65 -0.67 16.27
CA VAL A 11 0.81 0.37 15.66
C VAL A 11 1.68 1.41 14.97
N GLY A 12 2.77 1.86 15.61
CA GLY A 12 3.74 2.79 14.99
C GLY A 12 4.37 2.20 13.71
N LEU A 13 4.76 0.94 13.73
CA LEU A 13 5.27 0.27 12.53
C LEU A 13 4.20 0.14 11.44
N LEU A 14 2.97 -0.19 11.82
CA LEU A 14 1.84 -0.31 10.91
C LEU A 14 1.48 1.03 10.26
N THR A 15 1.46 2.13 11.02
CA THR A 15 1.16 3.46 10.47
C THR A 15 2.22 3.89 9.47
N ILE A 16 3.50 3.67 9.76
CA ILE A 16 4.60 3.93 8.80
C ILE A 16 4.39 3.12 7.50
N ALA A 17 4.10 1.83 7.62
CA ALA A 17 3.84 0.97 6.47
C ALA A 17 2.62 1.43 5.65
N VAL A 18 1.56 1.87 6.32
CA VAL A 18 0.34 2.39 5.67
C VAL A 18 0.61 3.70 4.93
N VAL A 19 1.32 4.64 5.56
CA VAL A 19 1.70 5.93 4.95
C VAL A 19 2.54 5.69 3.70
N TRP A 20 3.50 4.77 3.76
CA TRP A 20 4.31 4.41 2.59
C TRP A 20 3.47 3.84 1.44
N CYS A 21 2.54 2.94 1.73
CA CYS A 21 1.64 2.41 0.71
C CYS A 21 0.77 3.51 0.08
N LEU A 22 0.30 4.48 0.88
CA LEU A 22 -0.48 5.61 0.37
C LEU A 22 0.36 6.55 -0.50
N LEU A 23 1.60 6.84 -0.11
CA LEU A 23 2.51 7.70 -0.86
C LEU A 23 2.85 7.10 -2.23
N VAL A 24 3.24 5.81 -2.25
CA VAL A 24 3.52 5.06 -3.49
C VAL A 24 2.27 4.96 -4.36
N GLY A 25 1.10 4.71 -3.74
CA GLY A 25 -0.17 4.69 -4.43
C GLY A 25 -0.49 6.03 -5.10
N ARG A 26 -0.23 7.15 -4.41
CA ARG A 26 -0.41 8.52 -4.95
C ARG A 26 0.55 8.81 -6.09
N TRP A 27 1.83 8.45 -5.96
CA TRP A 27 2.83 8.63 -7.01
C TRP A 27 2.45 7.87 -8.28
N TYR A 28 2.03 6.61 -8.13
CA TYR A 28 1.60 5.81 -9.26
C TYR A 28 0.29 6.32 -9.85
N TYR A 29 -0.63 6.81 -9.01
CA TYR A 29 -1.91 7.39 -9.45
C TYR A 29 -1.72 8.69 -10.24
N GLY A 30 -0.81 9.57 -9.81
CA GLY A 30 -0.48 10.79 -10.56
C GLY A 30 0.11 10.50 -11.95
N ASN A 31 0.72 9.32 -12.13
CA ASN A 31 1.25 8.86 -13.41
C ASN A 31 0.25 7.99 -14.21
N ALA A 32 -0.70 7.34 -13.54
CA ALA A 32 -1.72 6.49 -14.14
C ALA A 32 -3.05 7.25 -14.19
N ASN A 33 -3.27 7.98 -15.29
CA ASN A 33 -4.52 8.67 -15.61
C ASN A 33 -5.75 7.78 -15.29
N GLN A 34 -6.46 8.15 -14.21
CA GLN A 34 -7.68 7.55 -13.67
C GLN A 34 -7.61 6.09 -13.17
N LEU A 35 -8.16 5.88 -11.97
CA LEU A 35 -8.39 4.54 -11.43
C LEU A 35 -9.46 3.91 -12.32
N PRO A 36 -9.26 2.69 -12.83
CA PRO A 36 -10.28 2.02 -13.61
C PRO A 36 -11.53 1.92 -12.77
N LEU A 37 -12.59 2.57 -13.26
CA LEU A 37 -13.86 2.60 -12.60
C LEU A 37 -14.60 1.33 -12.98
N ASN A 38 -15.05 0.59 -11.97
CA ASN A 38 -15.92 -0.56 -12.20
C ASN A 38 -17.23 -0.11 -12.83
N LYS A 39 -17.97 -1.05 -13.42
CA LYS A 39 -19.29 -0.84 -14.04
C LYS A 39 -20.32 -0.12 -13.13
N HIS A 40 -20.09 -0.09 -11.82
CA HIS A 40 -20.89 0.62 -10.81
C HIS A 40 -20.28 1.94 -10.30
N TYR A 41 -19.45 2.60 -11.10
CA TYR A 41 -18.81 3.89 -10.77
C TYR A 41 -17.96 3.91 -9.48
N ARG A 42 -17.57 2.75 -8.96
CA ARG A 42 -16.61 2.64 -7.86
C ARG A 42 -15.20 2.38 -8.39
N PRO A 43 -14.15 2.98 -7.82
CA PRO A 43 -12.78 2.65 -8.19
C PRO A 43 -12.50 1.17 -7.93
N ALA A 44 -11.94 0.47 -8.92
CA ALA A 44 -11.69 -0.97 -8.83
C ALA A 44 -10.71 -1.34 -7.72
N LYS A 45 -9.84 -0.40 -7.31
CA LYS A 45 -8.88 -0.57 -6.21
C LYS A 45 -8.80 0.72 -5.39
N SER A 46 -8.46 0.61 -4.10
CA SER A 46 -8.07 1.77 -3.27
C SER A 46 -6.62 2.19 -3.57
N LEU A 47 -6.28 3.47 -3.37
CA LEU A 47 -4.91 4.01 -3.46
C LEU A 47 -3.92 3.18 -2.64
N PHE A 48 -4.31 2.79 -1.42
CA PHE A 48 -3.50 1.93 -0.55
C PHE A 48 -3.23 0.57 -1.20
N ARG A 49 -4.28 -0.08 -1.74
CA ARG A 49 -4.18 -1.40 -2.38
C ARG A 49 -3.25 -1.34 -3.59
N LEU A 50 -3.31 -0.24 -4.34
CA LEU A 50 -2.51 -0.02 -5.52
C LEU A 50 -1.03 0.18 -5.17
N GLY A 51 -0.73 0.99 -4.15
CA GLY A 51 0.63 1.16 -3.63
C GLY A 51 1.20 -0.13 -3.03
N LEU A 52 0.39 -0.89 -2.30
CA LEU A 52 0.79 -2.20 -1.75
C LEU A 52 1.08 -3.23 -2.86
N ASP A 53 0.24 -3.30 -3.90
CA ASP A 53 0.48 -4.16 -5.07
C ASP A 53 1.80 -3.81 -5.77
N ARG A 54 2.17 -2.53 -5.81
CA ARG A 54 3.45 -2.08 -6.38
C ARG A 54 4.62 -2.48 -5.50
N LEU A 55 4.56 -2.20 -4.20
CA LEU A 55 5.55 -2.62 -3.22
C LEU A 55 5.77 -4.13 -3.28
N ARG A 56 4.70 -4.92 -3.32
CA ARG A 56 4.75 -6.37 -3.47
C ARG A 56 5.47 -6.81 -4.74
N ARG A 57 5.19 -6.18 -5.89
CA ARG A 57 5.87 -6.49 -7.16
C ARG A 57 7.35 -6.15 -7.12
N VAL A 58 7.70 -4.98 -6.57
CA VAL A 58 9.11 -4.57 -6.41
C VAL A 58 9.82 -5.55 -5.50
N LEU A 59 9.31 -5.82 -4.30
CA LEU A 59 9.92 -6.76 -3.35
C LEU A 59 10.08 -8.17 -3.93
N LYS A 60 9.06 -8.68 -4.65
CA LYS A 60 9.16 -9.97 -5.33
C LYS A 60 10.23 -9.97 -6.43
N ASN A 61 10.27 -8.95 -7.27
CA ASN A 61 11.26 -8.86 -8.36
C ASN A 61 12.68 -8.61 -7.84
N SER A 62 12.84 -7.89 -6.74
CA SER A 62 14.12 -7.70 -6.06
C SER A 62 14.63 -9.00 -5.41
N CYS A 63 13.73 -9.88 -4.97
CA CYS A 63 14.07 -11.18 -4.39
C CYS A 63 14.43 -12.24 -5.46
N ALA A 64 13.99 -12.04 -6.71
CA ALA A 64 14.28 -12.93 -7.84
C ALA A 64 15.58 -12.59 -8.60
N LYS A 65 16.30 -11.52 -8.21
CA LYS A 65 17.67 -11.30 -8.69
C LYS A 65 18.64 -11.99 -7.74
N LYS A 66 18.91 -13.26 -8.00
CA LYS A 66 20.08 -13.97 -7.47
C LYS A 66 20.75 -14.73 -8.60
#